data_AF-A0A7K2Q4J9-F1
#
_entry.id   AF-A0A7K2Q4J9-F1
#
_cell.length_a   1.000
_cell.length_b   1.000
_cell.length_c   1.000
_cell.angle_alpha   90.00
_cell.angle_beta   90.00
_cell.angle_gamma   90.00
#
_symmetry.space_group_name_H-M   'P 1'
#
loop_
_entity.id
_entity.type
_entity.pdbx_description
1 polymer ?
#
loop_
_entity_poly.entity_id
_entity_poly.type
_entity_poly.pdbx_seq_one_letter_code
_entity_poly.pdbx_strand_id
1 'polypeptide(L)'
;DELAAVYGTAATRSGAAAFAGWDHRTIEPAYAWLPQLMQGWTASEVRGFAAAARAENLAAPIGATQRVGSASVTGWVRYYDQQKDLIAGLRKAGFDVWISSASPQPVVEVWAEGVGVAADRVIGIRNTTTAGGKFTAHLKGCGSVQDGADTMITYIDGKRCWINQEVFGVRGAAAEKVQPAARRQVFAAGDSDTDISFLRDATALRLVLNRNKNELMCRAYDDSDGKWIVNPMFIEPKKQKAAPYPCSTTGYVDHDGTPGPVRRGDTSVIPDQTDRVF
;
A
#
# COMPACT_ATOMS: atom_id res chain seq x y z
N ASP A 1 -3.03 18.25 16.66
CA ASP A 1 -1.57 18.31 16.45
C ASP A 1 -0.88 17.00 16.74
N GLU A 2 -0.96 16.46 17.97
CA GLU A 2 -0.26 15.20 18.32
C GLU A 2 -0.65 14.04 17.38
N LEU A 3 -1.94 13.90 17.08
CA LEU A 3 -2.42 12.88 16.14
C LEU A 3 -1.84 13.02 14.73
N ALA A 4 -1.72 14.26 14.25
CA ALA A 4 -1.15 14.49 12.92
C ALA A 4 0.35 14.19 12.90
N ALA A 5 1.08 14.49 13.98
CA ALA A 5 2.50 14.19 14.11
C ALA A 5 2.75 12.68 14.13
N VAL A 6 2.08 11.95 15.02
CA VAL A 6 2.27 10.50 15.16
C VAL A 6 1.91 9.77 13.87
N TYR A 7 0.81 10.13 13.20
CA TYR A 7 0.43 9.52 11.91
C TYR A 7 1.39 9.90 10.78
N GLY A 8 1.79 11.17 10.71
CA GLY A 8 2.57 11.70 9.58
C GLY A 8 4.06 11.41 9.64
N THR A 9 4.64 11.28 10.84
CA THR A 9 6.09 11.15 11.04
C THR A 9 6.50 10.00 11.93
N ALA A 10 5.56 9.16 12.41
CA ALA A 10 5.83 8.08 13.37
C ALA A 10 6.54 8.56 14.66
N ALA A 11 6.36 9.84 15.02
CA ALA A 11 6.98 10.47 16.17
C ALA A 11 6.01 11.44 16.85
N THR A 12 6.21 11.67 18.14
CA THR A 12 5.50 12.70 18.90
C THR A 12 5.88 14.10 18.40
N ARG A 13 5.14 15.12 18.81
CA ARG A 13 5.52 16.53 18.52
C ARG A 13 6.87 16.93 19.09
N SER A 14 7.32 16.28 20.16
CA SER A 14 8.66 16.49 20.75
C SER A 14 9.77 15.71 20.04
N GLY A 15 9.44 14.91 19.01
CA GLY A 15 10.39 14.14 18.23
C GLY A 15 10.73 12.76 18.81
N ALA A 16 10.05 12.33 19.88
CA ALA A 16 10.22 10.98 20.40
C ALA A 16 9.57 9.96 19.45
N ALA A 17 10.21 8.80 19.24
CA ALA A 17 9.60 7.72 18.47
C ALA A 17 8.27 7.31 19.10
N ALA A 18 7.20 7.26 18.30
CA ALA A 18 5.87 6.91 18.78
C ALA A 18 5.65 5.40 18.90
N PHE A 19 6.50 4.61 18.23
CA PHE A 19 6.39 3.16 18.11
C PHE A 19 7.77 2.51 18.30
N ALA A 20 7.79 1.24 18.71
CA ALA A 20 9.00 0.41 18.85
C ALA A 20 8.63 -1.08 18.69
N GLY A 21 9.60 -1.92 18.30
CA GLY A 21 9.47 -3.38 18.36
C GLY A 21 8.43 -3.99 17.41
N TRP A 22 8.45 -3.62 16.13
CA TRP A 22 7.56 -4.19 15.11
C TRP A 22 8.35 -4.85 13.98
N ASP A 23 7.66 -5.69 13.21
CA ASP A 23 8.20 -6.30 12.00
C ASP A 23 7.99 -5.35 10.80
N HIS A 24 9.10 -4.86 10.25
CA HIS A 24 9.13 -3.86 9.17
C HIS A 24 8.66 -4.38 7.81
N ARG A 25 8.29 -5.66 7.70
CA ARG A 25 7.74 -6.29 6.49
C ARG A 25 6.25 -6.59 6.58
N THR A 26 5.65 -6.56 7.77
CA THR A 26 4.23 -6.89 7.95
C THR A 26 3.40 -5.72 8.45
N ILE A 27 4.03 -4.70 9.04
CA ILE A 27 3.32 -3.55 9.58
C ILE A 27 4.14 -2.26 9.49
N GLU A 28 3.42 -1.16 9.24
CA GLU A 28 3.87 0.20 9.49
C GLU A 28 2.96 0.75 10.60
N PRO A 29 3.44 0.89 11.86
CA PRO A 29 2.60 1.25 12.99
C PRO A 29 1.85 2.57 12.80
N ALA A 30 2.46 3.56 12.15
CA ALA A 30 1.76 4.81 11.85
C ALA A 30 0.53 4.59 10.96
N TYR A 31 0.61 3.65 10.00
CA TYR A 31 -0.52 3.32 9.11
C TYR A 31 -1.56 2.47 9.83
N ALA A 32 -1.13 1.52 10.67
CA ALA A 32 -2.01 0.71 11.51
C ALA A 32 -2.78 1.55 12.52
N TRP A 33 -2.20 2.66 13.00
CA TRP A 33 -2.81 3.49 14.00
C TRP A 33 -4.05 4.25 13.52
N LEU A 34 -4.08 4.70 12.26
CA LEU A 34 -5.23 5.41 11.69
C LEU A 34 -6.55 4.60 11.79
N PRO A 35 -6.63 3.32 11.36
CA PRO A 35 -7.83 2.52 11.57
C PRO A 35 -8.12 2.26 13.05
N GLN A 36 -7.12 2.14 13.93
CA GLN A 36 -7.36 1.96 15.38
C GLN A 36 -8.04 3.19 16.01
N LEU A 37 -7.74 4.40 15.51
CA LEU A 37 -8.44 5.64 15.90
C LEU A 37 -9.92 5.68 15.46
N MET A 38 -10.34 4.80 14.54
CA MET A 38 -11.74 4.67 14.13
C MET A 38 -12.59 3.86 15.10
N GLN A 39 -12.02 3.40 16.22
CA GLN A 39 -12.76 2.69 17.25
C GLN A 39 -14.02 3.45 17.70
N GLY A 40 -15.09 2.72 17.95
CA GLY A 40 -16.40 3.27 18.34
C GLY A 40 -17.30 3.69 17.17
N TRP A 41 -16.75 3.83 15.97
CA TRP A 41 -17.51 4.04 14.73
C TRP A 41 -17.85 2.72 14.04
N THR A 42 -18.91 2.74 13.24
CA THR A 42 -19.25 1.67 12.30
C THR A 42 -18.57 1.91 10.95
N ALA A 43 -18.48 0.86 10.13
CA ALA A 43 -17.99 0.99 8.74
C ALA A 43 -18.79 2.02 7.94
N SER A 44 -20.12 2.10 8.15
CA SER A 44 -20.97 3.05 7.44
C SER A 44 -20.66 4.51 7.79
N GLU A 45 -20.42 4.80 9.06
CA GLU A 45 -20.06 6.16 9.51
C GLU A 45 -18.70 6.57 8.93
N VAL A 46 -17.70 5.68 8.97
CA VAL A 46 -16.38 5.95 8.37
C VAL A 46 -16.49 6.18 6.85
N ARG A 47 -17.30 5.41 6.13
CA ARG A 47 -17.57 5.67 4.70
C ARG A 47 -18.22 7.04 4.49
N GLY A 48 -19.12 7.45 5.38
CA GLY A 48 -19.71 8.79 5.36
C GLY A 48 -18.66 9.90 5.45
N PHE A 49 -17.72 9.79 6.39
CA PHE A 49 -16.61 10.75 6.52
C PHE A 49 -15.71 10.74 5.28
N ALA A 50 -15.35 9.54 4.78
CA ALA A 50 -14.53 9.40 3.59
C ALA A 50 -15.21 9.98 2.33
N ALA A 51 -16.53 9.83 2.20
CA ALA A 51 -17.29 10.37 1.08
C ALA A 51 -17.33 11.90 1.09
N ALA A 52 -17.51 12.50 2.29
CA ALA A 52 -17.45 13.96 2.45
C ALA A 52 -16.07 14.50 2.09
N ALA A 53 -14.99 13.89 2.62
CA ALA A 53 -13.62 14.26 2.30
C ALA A 53 -13.32 14.09 0.81
N ARG A 54 -13.75 12.97 0.20
CA ARG A 54 -13.61 12.74 -1.24
C ARG A 54 -14.25 13.83 -2.08
N ALA A 55 -15.47 14.25 -1.75
CA ALA A 55 -16.16 15.31 -2.47
C ALA A 55 -15.39 16.64 -2.38
N GLU A 56 -14.96 17.02 -1.17
CA GLU A 56 -14.18 18.23 -0.92
C GLU A 56 -12.85 18.21 -1.70
N ASN A 57 -12.08 17.13 -1.60
CA ASN A 57 -10.76 17.03 -2.21
C ASN A 57 -10.79 16.94 -3.74
N LEU A 58 -11.85 16.37 -4.32
CA LEU A 58 -12.05 16.36 -5.78
C LEU A 58 -12.45 17.74 -6.31
N ALA A 59 -13.22 18.52 -5.55
CA ALA A 59 -13.61 19.88 -5.92
C ALA A 59 -12.47 20.89 -5.79
N ALA A 60 -11.58 20.71 -4.82
CA ALA A 60 -10.43 21.58 -4.59
C ALA A 60 -9.46 21.58 -5.79
N PRO A 61 -8.87 22.74 -6.20
CA PRO A 61 -7.93 22.80 -7.31
C PRO A 61 -6.65 21.99 -7.03
N ILE A 62 -5.97 21.54 -8.10
CA ILE A 62 -4.65 20.91 -7.98
C ILE A 62 -3.69 21.90 -7.30
N GLY A 63 -2.93 21.40 -6.33
CA GLY A 63 -2.03 22.20 -5.49
C GLY A 63 -2.69 22.78 -4.22
N ALA A 64 -4.00 22.59 -4.02
CA ALA A 64 -4.67 23.10 -2.82
C ALA A 64 -4.07 22.52 -1.53
N THR A 65 -4.03 23.32 -0.47
CA THR A 65 -3.62 22.87 0.86
C THR A 65 -4.77 23.09 1.84
N GLN A 66 -4.84 22.25 2.86
CA GLN A 66 -5.76 22.40 3.98
C GLN A 66 -5.01 22.40 5.30
N ARG A 67 -5.63 22.97 6.34
CA ARG A 67 -5.05 23.02 7.69
C ARG A 67 -5.64 21.89 8.54
N VAL A 68 -4.80 21.01 9.05
CA VAL A 68 -5.19 19.95 10.00
C VAL A 68 -4.41 20.18 11.30
N GLY A 69 -5.11 20.68 12.33
CA GLY A 69 -4.44 21.22 13.51
C GLY A 69 -3.52 22.38 13.13
N SER A 70 -2.25 22.34 13.51
CA SER A 70 -1.22 23.31 13.07
C SER A 70 -0.54 22.93 11.75
N ALA A 71 -0.71 21.72 11.22
CA ALA A 71 -0.05 21.27 10.00
C ALA A 71 -0.78 21.72 8.72
N SER A 72 -0.01 22.14 7.71
CA SER A 72 -0.50 22.36 6.35
C SER A 72 -0.30 21.07 5.56
N VAL A 73 -1.38 20.48 5.07
CA VAL A 73 -1.37 19.20 4.33
C VAL A 73 -2.04 19.36 2.98
N THR A 74 -1.86 18.38 2.09
CA THR A 74 -2.53 18.35 0.79
C THR A 74 -4.05 18.37 0.96
N GLY A 75 -4.71 19.32 0.29
CA GLY A 75 -6.16 19.55 0.32
C GLY A 75 -6.90 19.04 -0.91
N TRP A 76 -6.22 18.37 -1.82
CA TRP A 76 -6.78 17.88 -3.09
C TRP A 76 -6.35 16.44 -3.38
N VAL A 77 -7.14 15.75 -4.18
CA VAL A 77 -6.83 14.41 -4.71
C VAL A 77 -7.37 14.33 -6.14
N ARG A 78 -6.69 13.60 -7.03
CA ARG A 78 -7.18 13.27 -8.37
C ARG A 78 -6.96 11.80 -8.67
N TYR A 79 -7.88 11.23 -9.44
CA TYR A 79 -7.64 9.96 -10.11
C TYR A 79 -6.71 10.19 -11.30
N TYR A 80 -5.82 9.22 -11.55
CA TYR A 80 -5.14 9.15 -12.84
C TYR A 80 -6.11 8.55 -13.86
N ASP A 81 -6.44 9.33 -14.90
CA ASP A 81 -7.35 8.87 -15.95
C ASP A 81 -6.77 7.64 -16.68
N GLN A 82 -5.45 7.56 -16.80
CA GLN A 82 -4.75 6.39 -17.35
C GLN A 82 -4.97 5.13 -16.51
N GLN A 83 -5.06 5.25 -15.19
CA GLN A 83 -5.36 4.11 -14.31
C GLN A 83 -6.83 3.72 -14.38
N LYS A 84 -7.74 4.70 -14.50
CA LYS A 84 -9.16 4.41 -14.79
C LYS A 84 -9.32 3.65 -16.09
N ASP A 85 -8.65 4.10 -17.15
CA ASP A 85 -8.70 3.47 -18.47
C ASP A 85 -8.10 2.06 -18.43
N LEU A 86 -6.98 1.87 -17.72
CA LEU A 86 -6.39 0.55 -17.50
C LEU A 86 -7.36 -0.39 -16.79
N ILE A 87 -7.97 0.05 -15.68
CA ILE A 87 -8.95 -0.76 -14.92
C ILE A 87 -10.15 -1.10 -15.81
N ALA A 88 -10.70 -0.13 -16.54
CA ALA A 88 -11.82 -0.35 -17.44
C ALA A 88 -11.46 -1.33 -18.57
N GLY A 89 -10.28 -1.18 -19.18
CA GLY A 89 -9.76 -2.05 -20.22
C GLY A 89 -9.56 -3.49 -19.74
N LEU A 90 -8.92 -3.68 -18.59
CA LEU A 90 -8.72 -5.00 -17.98
C LEU A 90 -10.06 -5.70 -17.71
N ARG A 91 -11.03 -4.99 -17.12
CA ARG A 91 -12.36 -5.56 -16.86
C ARG A 91 -13.10 -5.92 -18.14
N LYS A 92 -13.04 -5.06 -19.17
CA LYS A 92 -13.61 -5.35 -20.49
C LYS A 92 -12.98 -6.60 -21.12
N ALA A 93 -11.70 -6.86 -20.85
CA ALA A 93 -10.99 -8.06 -21.27
C ALA A 93 -11.26 -9.29 -20.38
N GLY A 94 -12.14 -9.19 -19.37
CA GLY A 94 -12.54 -10.31 -18.51
C GLY A 94 -11.66 -10.54 -17.27
N PHE A 95 -10.77 -9.60 -16.93
CA PHE A 95 -9.99 -9.70 -15.70
C PHE A 95 -10.84 -9.39 -14.46
N ASP A 96 -10.66 -10.18 -13.41
CA ASP A 96 -11.15 -9.86 -12.07
C ASP A 96 -10.17 -8.88 -11.40
N VAL A 97 -10.57 -7.60 -11.34
CA VAL A 97 -9.69 -6.51 -10.89
C VAL A 97 -9.97 -6.18 -9.42
N TRP A 98 -8.91 -6.23 -8.60
CA TRP A 98 -8.92 -5.95 -7.17
C TRP A 98 -8.06 -4.74 -6.81
N ILE A 99 -8.37 -4.08 -5.70
CA ILE A 99 -7.54 -3.04 -5.08
C ILE A 99 -7.04 -3.55 -3.72
N SER A 100 -5.72 -3.52 -3.49
CA SER A 100 -5.08 -3.83 -2.20
C SER A 100 -4.28 -2.64 -1.69
N SER A 101 -4.71 -2.07 -0.55
CA SER A 101 -4.21 -0.80 -0.04
C SER A 101 -3.79 -0.89 1.42
N ALA A 102 -2.74 -0.15 1.81
CA ALA A 102 -2.29 0.00 3.20
C ALA A 102 -3.09 1.08 3.96
N SER A 103 -4.35 1.32 3.58
CA SER A 103 -5.26 2.29 4.20
C SER A 103 -6.50 1.57 4.77
N PRO A 104 -7.25 2.20 5.69
CA PRO A 104 -8.49 1.62 6.24
C PRO A 104 -9.46 1.22 5.13
N GLN A 105 -9.90 -0.04 5.13
CA GLN A 105 -10.72 -0.57 4.05
C GLN A 105 -11.97 0.28 3.74
N PRO A 106 -12.76 0.75 4.73
CA PRO A 106 -13.95 1.56 4.44
C PRO A 106 -13.63 2.87 3.70
N VAL A 107 -12.45 3.44 3.93
CA VAL A 107 -12.00 4.64 3.20
C VAL A 107 -11.65 4.26 1.77
N VAL A 108 -10.92 3.16 1.57
CA VAL A 108 -10.50 2.70 0.23
C VAL A 108 -11.70 2.34 -0.63
N GLU A 109 -12.72 1.70 -0.07
CA GLU A 109 -13.97 1.35 -0.77
C GLU A 109 -14.63 2.59 -1.41
N VAL A 110 -14.73 3.70 -0.68
CA VAL A 110 -15.30 4.96 -1.19
C VAL A 110 -14.47 5.53 -2.36
N TRP A 111 -13.14 5.42 -2.31
CA TRP A 111 -12.31 5.88 -3.42
C TRP A 111 -12.32 4.92 -4.62
N ALA A 112 -12.43 3.61 -4.37
CA ALA A 112 -12.50 2.56 -5.38
C ALA A 112 -13.73 2.69 -6.29
N GLU A 113 -14.87 3.12 -5.74
CA GLU A 113 -16.09 3.38 -6.50
C GLU A 113 -15.86 4.37 -7.66
N GLY A 114 -15.02 5.40 -7.46
CA GLY A 114 -14.72 6.38 -8.50
C GLY A 114 -13.87 5.87 -9.66
N VAL A 115 -13.34 4.65 -9.57
CA VAL A 115 -12.70 3.91 -10.69
C VAL A 115 -13.50 2.65 -11.07
N GLY A 116 -14.73 2.53 -10.55
CA GLY A 116 -15.65 1.45 -10.84
C GLY A 116 -15.35 0.12 -10.12
N VAL A 117 -14.41 0.07 -9.17
CA VAL A 117 -14.13 -1.17 -8.42
C VAL A 117 -15.08 -1.26 -7.22
N ALA A 118 -15.81 -2.38 -7.13
CA ALA A 118 -16.80 -2.61 -6.07
C ALA A 118 -16.13 -2.95 -4.73
N ALA A 119 -16.81 -2.70 -3.62
CA ALA A 119 -16.28 -2.89 -2.27
C ALA A 119 -15.86 -4.34 -1.97
N ASP A 120 -16.51 -5.34 -2.57
CA ASP A 120 -16.16 -6.76 -2.46
C ASP A 120 -14.92 -7.14 -3.29
N ARG A 121 -14.30 -6.17 -3.96
CA ARG A 121 -13.02 -6.26 -4.67
C ARG A 121 -11.96 -5.32 -4.07
N VAL A 122 -12.17 -4.89 -2.82
CA VAL A 122 -11.25 -4.04 -2.07
C VAL A 122 -10.73 -4.77 -0.84
N ILE A 123 -9.41 -4.69 -0.68
CA ILE A 123 -8.69 -5.18 0.49
C ILE A 123 -7.94 -3.99 1.09
N GLY A 124 -8.31 -3.63 2.31
CA GLY A 124 -7.60 -2.61 3.11
C GLY A 124 -7.29 -3.11 4.50
N ILE A 125 -6.82 -2.22 5.37
CA ILE A 125 -6.67 -2.52 6.79
C ILE A 125 -8.07 -2.67 7.41
N ARG A 126 -8.29 -3.76 8.14
CA ARG A 126 -9.60 -4.10 8.74
C ARG A 126 -9.49 -4.08 10.26
N ASN A 127 -10.38 -3.35 10.92
CA ASN A 127 -10.57 -3.49 12.37
C ASN A 127 -11.36 -4.77 12.70
N THR A 128 -11.16 -5.31 13.90
CA THR A 128 -12.14 -6.20 14.51
C THR A 128 -13.37 -5.39 14.94
N THR A 129 -14.51 -6.05 15.15
CA THR A 129 -15.78 -5.40 15.48
C THR A 129 -16.38 -5.96 16.76
N THR A 130 -16.99 -5.08 17.55
CA THR A 130 -17.92 -5.47 18.61
C THR A 130 -19.13 -6.21 18.04
N ALA A 131 -19.91 -6.88 18.90
CA ALA A 131 -21.17 -7.53 18.50
C ALA A 131 -22.17 -6.55 17.83
N GLY A 132 -22.12 -5.27 18.18
CA GLY A 132 -22.93 -4.21 17.58
C GLY A 132 -22.38 -3.61 16.28
N GLY A 133 -21.34 -4.19 15.69
CA GLY A 133 -20.77 -3.75 14.41
C GLY A 133 -19.88 -2.50 14.47
N LYS A 134 -19.62 -1.96 15.67
CA LYS A 134 -18.64 -0.88 15.88
C LYS A 134 -17.22 -1.43 15.85
N PHE A 135 -16.30 -0.71 15.23
CA PHE A 135 -14.87 -1.02 15.24
C PHE A 135 -14.31 -0.97 16.65
N THR A 136 -13.42 -1.90 16.96
CA THR A 136 -12.57 -1.83 18.15
C THR A 136 -11.23 -1.18 17.79
N ALA A 137 -10.37 -0.96 18.78
CA ALA A 137 -8.99 -0.51 18.58
C ALA A 137 -8.06 -1.60 18.02
N HIS A 138 -8.56 -2.82 17.76
CA HIS A 138 -7.81 -3.96 17.29
C HIS A 138 -8.06 -4.24 15.81
N LEU A 139 -7.08 -4.83 15.15
CA LEU A 139 -7.06 -5.12 13.72
C LEU A 139 -7.24 -6.61 13.47
N LYS A 140 -7.81 -6.95 12.32
CA LYS A 140 -7.87 -8.33 11.85
C LYS A 140 -6.48 -8.78 11.41
N GLY A 141 -6.14 -10.01 11.75
CA GLY A 141 -4.91 -10.66 11.30
C GLY A 141 -5.08 -11.34 9.95
N CYS A 142 -3.96 -11.77 9.36
CA CYS A 142 -3.95 -12.65 8.20
C CYS A 142 -2.99 -13.80 8.42
N GLY A 143 -3.31 -14.95 7.84
CA GLY A 143 -2.43 -16.12 7.87
C GLY A 143 -2.35 -16.75 9.25
N SER A 144 -1.16 -16.77 9.84
CA SER A 144 -0.91 -17.22 11.22
C SER A 144 -1.21 -16.16 12.27
N VAL A 145 -1.36 -14.89 11.87
CA VAL A 145 -1.65 -13.78 12.78
C VAL A 145 -3.12 -13.80 13.18
N GLN A 146 -3.37 -13.86 14.48
CA GLN A 146 -4.72 -13.82 15.05
C GLN A 146 -5.30 -12.40 15.01
N ASP A 147 -6.62 -12.30 14.92
CA ASP A 147 -7.34 -11.05 15.11
C ASP A 147 -6.99 -10.44 16.49
N GLY A 148 -6.62 -9.16 16.49
CA GLY A 148 -6.21 -8.39 17.65
C GLY A 148 -4.77 -8.55 18.10
N ALA A 149 -3.95 -9.31 17.37
CA ALA A 149 -2.50 -9.31 17.59
C ALA A 149 -1.84 -8.00 17.11
N ASP A 150 -2.47 -7.28 16.18
CA ASP A 150 -2.03 -5.97 15.67
C ASP A 150 -0.59 -5.96 15.11
N THR A 151 -0.14 -7.08 14.54
CA THR A 151 1.22 -7.27 13.99
C THR A 151 1.28 -7.40 12.46
N MET A 152 0.14 -7.40 11.77
CA MET A 152 0.08 -7.49 10.32
C MET A 152 -1.07 -6.67 9.76
N ILE A 153 -0.74 -5.82 8.78
CA ILE A 153 -1.71 -5.06 7.99
C ILE A 153 -1.48 -5.34 6.51
N THR A 154 -2.25 -4.73 5.62
CA THR A 154 -2.05 -4.77 4.16
C THR A 154 -0.82 -3.94 3.74
N TYR A 155 0.36 -4.32 4.22
CA TYR A 155 1.65 -3.66 4.00
C TYR A 155 2.71 -4.71 3.63
N ILE A 156 3.42 -4.50 2.51
CA ILE A 156 4.48 -5.38 2.01
C ILE A 156 4.05 -6.85 2.02
N ASP A 157 4.56 -7.68 2.93
CA ASP A 157 4.30 -9.12 2.99
C ASP A 157 2.90 -9.41 3.51
N GLY A 158 2.34 -8.50 4.30
CA GLY A 158 0.93 -8.53 4.67
C GLY A 158 -0.02 -8.30 3.49
N LYS A 159 0.35 -7.49 2.47
CA LYS A 159 -0.45 -7.41 1.23
C LYS A 159 -0.52 -8.75 0.51
N ARG A 160 0.61 -9.46 0.39
CA ARG A 160 0.64 -10.83 -0.15
C ARG A 160 -0.31 -11.74 0.63
N CYS A 161 -0.21 -11.73 1.97
CA CYS A 161 -1.06 -12.56 2.81
C CYS A 161 -2.55 -12.32 2.53
N TRP A 162 -2.98 -11.05 2.61
CA TRP A 162 -4.38 -10.70 2.40
C TRP A 162 -4.87 -11.01 0.99
N ILE A 163 -4.05 -10.80 -0.05
CA ILE A 163 -4.41 -11.19 -1.42
C ILE A 163 -4.61 -12.70 -1.53
N ASN A 164 -3.68 -13.49 -0.99
CA ASN A 164 -3.78 -14.95 -0.98
C ASN A 164 -5.04 -15.42 -0.26
N GLN A 165 -5.42 -14.77 0.85
CA GLN A 165 -6.60 -15.13 1.62
C GLN A 165 -7.91 -14.74 0.95
N GLU A 166 -8.02 -13.51 0.48
CA GLU A 166 -9.30 -12.93 0.04
C GLU A 166 -9.57 -13.21 -1.44
N VAL A 167 -8.53 -13.19 -2.28
CA VAL A 167 -8.68 -13.42 -3.73
C VAL A 167 -8.56 -14.91 -4.05
N PHE A 168 -7.56 -15.58 -3.48
CA PHE A 168 -7.25 -16.97 -3.84
C PHE A 168 -7.76 -17.99 -2.82
N GLY A 169 -8.34 -17.58 -1.70
CA GLY A 169 -8.92 -18.49 -0.70
C GLY A 169 -7.90 -19.34 0.07
N VAL A 170 -6.62 -18.95 0.09
CA VAL A 170 -5.57 -19.62 0.87
C VAL A 170 -5.74 -19.24 2.35
N ARG A 171 -5.75 -20.23 3.26
CA ARG A 171 -6.00 -19.98 4.70
C ARG A 171 -4.81 -20.38 5.56
N GLY A 172 -4.74 -19.81 6.77
CA GLY A 172 -3.68 -20.06 7.74
C GLY A 172 -2.31 -19.60 7.25
N ALA A 173 -1.24 -20.06 7.90
CA ALA A 173 0.14 -19.67 7.60
C ALA A 173 0.56 -19.84 6.12
N ALA A 174 -0.13 -20.68 5.36
CA ALA A 174 0.09 -20.83 3.92
C ALA A 174 -0.17 -19.52 3.15
N ALA A 175 -1.08 -18.66 3.61
CA ALA A 175 -1.39 -17.39 2.97
C ALA A 175 -0.19 -16.43 2.95
N GLU A 176 0.74 -16.54 3.89
CA GLU A 176 1.93 -15.67 3.97
C GLU A 176 2.99 -16.01 2.90
N LYS A 177 2.86 -17.18 2.25
CA LYS A 177 3.88 -17.69 1.32
C LYS A 177 3.56 -17.29 -0.12
N VAL A 178 4.59 -17.26 -0.96
CA VAL A 178 4.42 -17.15 -2.41
C VAL A 178 3.68 -18.41 -2.89
N GLN A 179 2.54 -18.22 -3.55
CA GLN A 179 1.73 -19.33 -4.04
C GLN A 179 2.26 -19.87 -5.38
N PRO A 180 1.88 -21.11 -5.77
CA PRO A 180 2.08 -21.59 -7.14
C PRO A 180 1.51 -20.60 -8.16
N ALA A 181 2.12 -20.52 -9.36
CA ALA A 181 1.75 -19.54 -10.40
C ALA A 181 0.25 -19.51 -10.74
N ALA A 182 -0.45 -20.66 -10.67
CA ALA A 182 -1.88 -20.76 -10.91
C ALA A 182 -2.77 -20.09 -9.84
N ARG A 183 -2.22 -19.71 -8.69
CA ARG A 183 -2.91 -19.01 -7.59
C ARG A 183 -2.25 -17.67 -7.28
N ARG A 184 -1.80 -16.98 -8.33
CA ARG A 184 -1.22 -15.63 -8.28
C ARG A 184 -1.80 -14.79 -9.39
N GLN A 185 -1.90 -13.49 -9.14
CA GLN A 185 -2.32 -12.51 -10.13
C GLN A 185 -1.38 -12.53 -11.34
N VAL A 186 -1.95 -12.39 -12.53
CA VAL A 186 -1.15 -12.30 -13.76
C VAL A 186 -0.57 -10.91 -13.97
N PHE A 187 -1.25 -9.88 -13.47
CA PHE A 187 -0.86 -8.49 -13.55
C PHE A 187 -0.92 -7.84 -12.17
N ALA A 188 0.02 -6.95 -11.87
CA ALA A 188 0.02 -6.13 -10.67
C ALA A 188 0.51 -4.71 -10.97
N ALA A 189 -0.07 -3.73 -10.28
CA ALA A 189 0.36 -2.34 -10.34
C ALA A 189 0.60 -1.77 -8.93
N GLY A 190 1.62 -0.94 -8.75
CA GLY A 190 1.97 -0.32 -7.47
C GLY A 190 2.92 0.86 -7.63
N ASP A 191 3.22 1.55 -6.53
CA ASP A 191 3.98 2.82 -6.57
C ASP A 191 4.97 2.97 -5.41
N SER A 192 5.01 2.00 -4.50
CA SER A 192 5.86 2.05 -3.32
C SER A 192 6.47 0.72 -2.93
N ASP A 193 7.47 0.79 -2.04
CA ASP A 193 8.06 -0.40 -1.41
C ASP A 193 6.97 -1.23 -0.69
N THR A 194 5.87 -0.60 -0.25
CA THR A 194 4.71 -1.27 0.38
C THR A 194 4.01 -2.29 -0.52
N ASP A 195 4.25 -2.22 -1.83
CA ASP A 195 3.63 -3.05 -2.86
C ASP A 195 4.52 -4.21 -3.31
N ILE A 196 5.79 -4.23 -2.89
CA ILE A 196 6.83 -4.99 -3.57
C ILE A 196 6.59 -6.50 -3.55
N SER A 197 6.01 -7.02 -2.49
CA SER A 197 5.78 -8.45 -2.34
C SER A 197 4.75 -8.96 -3.34
N PHE A 198 3.57 -8.33 -3.43
CA PHE A 198 2.56 -8.76 -4.40
C PHE A 198 2.94 -8.38 -5.84
N LEU A 199 3.68 -7.29 -6.06
CA LEU A 199 4.22 -6.99 -7.39
C LEU A 199 5.12 -8.13 -7.88
N ARG A 200 6.07 -8.58 -7.05
CA ARG A 200 6.94 -9.73 -7.38
C ARG A 200 6.15 -11.02 -7.62
N ASP A 201 5.04 -11.19 -6.92
CA ASP A 201 4.19 -12.37 -7.06
C ASP A 201 3.45 -12.43 -8.40
N ALA A 202 3.28 -11.30 -9.10
CA ALA A 202 2.63 -11.28 -10.41
C ALA A 202 3.38 -12.15 -11.43
N THR A 203 2.65 -12.89 -12.27
CA THR A 203 3.27 -13.92 -13.13
C THR A 203 3.59 -13.46 -14.56
N ALA A 204 2.88 -12.45 -15.06
CA ALA A 204 3.01 -11.99 -16.45
C ALA A 204 3.57 -10.58 -16.57
N LEU A 205 2.99 -9.59 -15.88
CA LEU A 205 3.38 -8.18 -16.06
C LEU A 205 3.24 -7.37 -14.77
N ARG A 206 4.16 -6.42 -14.57
CA ARG A 206 4.18 -5.51 -13.42
C ARG A 206 4.28 -4.08 -13.91
N LEU A 207 3.38 -3.23 -13.47
CA LEU A 207 3.42 -1.79 -13.73
C LEU A 207 3.81 -1.07 -12.44
N VAL A 208 4.82 -0.20 -12.49
CA VAL A 208 5.20 0.62 -11.35
C VAL A 208 5.12 2.11 -11.71
N LEU A 209 4.55 2.89 -10.80
CA LEU A 209 4.63 4.34 -10.86
C LEU A 209 5.86 4.81 -10.07
N ASN A 210 6.80 5.45 -10.76
CA ASN A 210 8.04 5.89 -10.13
C ASN A 210 7.79 7.07 -9.18
N ARG A 211 7.90 6.79 -7.88
CA ARG A 211 7.88 7.78 -6.79
C ARG A 211 9.23 7.88 -6.06
N ASN A 212 10.30 7.42 -6.69
CA ASN A 212 11.66 7.31 -6.14
C ASN A 212 11.73 6.42 -4.89
N LYS A 213 11.15 5.22 -4.96
CA LYS A 213 11.11 4.24 -3.85
C LYS A 213 12.17 3.16 -4.06
N ASN A 214 13.06 2.99 -3.08
CA ASN A 214 14.34 2.32 -3.31
C ASN A 214 14.17 0.85 -3.68
N GLU A 215 13.49 0.05 -2.85
CA GLU A 215 13.36 -1.39 -3.11
C GLU A 215 12.60 -1.63 -4.41
N LEU A 216 11.48 -0.91 -4.59
CA LEU A 216 10.65 -1.00 -5.77
C LEU A 216 11.42 -0.70 -7.05
N MET A 217 12.09 0.46 -7.09
CA MET A 217 12.80 0.89 -8.28
C MET A 217 14.06 0.07 -8.55
N CYS A 218 14.73 -0.44 -7.51
CA CYS A 218 15.81 -1.41 -7.68
C CYS A 218 15.36 -2.65 -8.45
N ARG A 219 14.20 -3.22 -8.10
CA ARG A 219 13.68 -4.41 -8.78
C ARG A 219 13.11 -4.09 -10.17
N ALA A 220 12.41 -2.98 -10.29
CA ALA A 220 11.79 -2.59 -11.55
C ALA A 220 12.81 -2.19 -12.63
N TYR A 221 13.94 -1.58 -12.26
CA TYR A 221 15.01 -1.27 -13.21
C TYR A 221 16.00 -2.43 -13.43
N ASP A 222 16.16 -3.34 -12.46
CA ASP A 222 16.89 -4.59 -12.70
C ASP A 222 16.22 -5.44 -13.77
N ASP A 223 14.88 -5.51 -13.73
CA ASP A 223 14.01 -6.14 -14.74
C ASP A 223 14.55 -7.49 -15.25
N SER A 224 15.09 -8.32 -14.35
CA SER A 224 15.80 -9.55 -14.72
C SER A 224 14.93 -10.59 -15.43
N ASP A 225 13.60 -10.45 -15.37
CA ASP A 225 12.64 -11.29 -16.10
C ASP A 225 11.94 -10.60 -17.28
N GLY A 226 12.28 -9.34 -17.59
CA GLY A 226 11.76 -8.59 -18.75
C GLY A 226 10.26 -8.27 -18.67
N LYS A 227 9.71 -8.14 -17.46
CA LYS A 227 8.27 -8.05 -17.17
C LYS A 227 7.90 -6.86 -16.31
N TRP A 228 8.79 -5.88 -16.19
CA TRP A 228 8.54 -4.65 -15.45
C TRP A 228 8.38 -3.46 -16.39
N ILE A 229 7.29 -2.71 -16.21
CA ILE A 229 7.05 -1.43 -16.86
C ILE A 229 7.16 -0.35 -15.80
N VAL A 230 8.04 0.62 -16.03
CA VAL A 230 8.17 1.82 -15.20
C VAL A 230 7.49 2.99 -15.92
N ASN A 231 6.64 3.73 -15.20
CA ASN A 231 6.03 4.97 -15.68
C ASN A 231 6.20 6.07 -14.62
N PRO A 232 6.39 7.34 -14.97
CA PRO A 232 6.36 8.42 -13.97
C PRO A 232 4.98 8.56 -13.31
N MET A 233 4.86 9.38 -12.26
CA MET A 233 3.53 9.81 -11.84
C MET A 233 2.90 10.69 -12.93
N PHE A 234 1.60 10.54 -13.19
CA PHE A 234 0.92 11.32 -14.23
C PHE A 234 0.64 12.77 -13.83
N ILE A 235 0.56 13.04 -12.53
CA ILE A 235 0.37 14.38 -11.98
C ILE A 235 1.49 14.61 -10.98
N GLU A 236 2.18 15.74 -11.09
CA GLU A 236 3.34 16.12 -10.26
C GLU A 236 4.40 14.99 -10.15
N PRO A 237 4.98 14.54 -11.28
CA PRO A 237 6.06 13.56 -11.27
C PRO A 237 7.23 14.01 -10.38
N LYS A 238 7.85 13.03 -9.73
CA LYS A 238 9.06 13.29 -8.94
C LYS A 238 10.20 13.66 -9.89
N LYS A 239 11.06 14.57 -9.42
CA LYS A 239 12.31 14.85 -10.13
C LYS A 239 13.14 13.57 -10.22
N GLN A 240 13.89 13.45 -11.32
CA GLN A 240 14.89 12.41 -11.48
C GLN A 240 15.80 12.33 -10.25
N LYS A 241 16.03 11.11 -9.77
CA LYS A 241 16.99 10.87 -8.70
C LYS A 241 18.42 11.05 -9.24
N ALA A 242 19.13 12.05 -8.73
CA ALA A 242 20.50 12.35 -9.17
C ALA A 242 21.51 11.24 -8.79
N ALA A 243 21.38 10.71 -7.57
CA ALA A 243 22.17 9.56 -7.14
C ALA A 243 21.43 8.25 -7.50
N PRO A 244 22.15 7.18 -7.86
CA PRO A 244 21.54 5.86 -8.06
C PRO A 244 20.68 5.40 -6.88
N TYR A 245 19.78 4.46 -7.14
CA TYR A 245 19.13 3.67 -6.10
C TYR A 245 20.17 2.73 -5.48
N PRO A 246 20.32 2.69 -4.15
CA PRO A 246 21.40 1.97 -3.46
C PRO A 246 21.12 0.46 -3.36
N CYS A 247 20.81 -0.18 -4.50
CA CYS A 247 20.33 -1.56 -4.58
C CYS A 247 21.33 -2.57 -4.03
N SER A 248 22.62 -2.31 -4.20
CA SER A 248 23.68 -3.21 -3.77
C SER A 248 24.06 -3.08 -2.29
N THR A 249 23.46 -2.12 -1.58
CA THR A 249 23.83 -1.79 -0.19
C THR A 249 22.64 -1.69 0.75
N THR A 250 21.78 -0.68 0.61
CA THR A 250 20.72 -0.33 1.59
C THR A 250 19.32 -0.21 0.98
N GLY A 251 19.14 -0.68 -0.26
CA GLY A 251 17.87 -0.59 -0.98
C GLY A 251 16.75 -1.48 -0.44
N TYR A 252 17.03 -2.43 0.46
CA TYR A 252 16.07 -3.30 1.12
C TYR A 252 16.04 -3.02 2.64
N VAL A 253 14.89 -3.19 3.27
CA VAL A 253 14.73 -3.15 4.74
C VAL A 253 14.21 -4.50 5.18
N ASP A 254 14.95 -5.16 6.08
CA ASP A 254 14.60 -6.48 6.61
C ASP A 254 13.54 -6.40 7.71
N HIS A 255 13.06 -7.56 8.18
CA HIS A 255 12.03 -7.69 9.21
C HIS A 255 12.36 -6.93 10.51
N ASP A 256 13.64 -6.90 10.91
CA ASP A 256 14.12 -6.18 12.09
C ASP A 256 14.42 -4.69 11.84
N GLY A 257 14.17 -4.20 10.62
CA GLY A 257 14.46 -2.84 10.19
C GLY A 257 15.88 -2.62 9.67
N THR A 258 16.73 -3.64 9.67
CA THR A 258 18.12 -3.53 9.19
C THR A 258 18.14 -3.26 7.67
N PRO A 259 18.81 -2.19 7.21
CA PRO A 259 19.01 -1.96 5.78
C PRO A 259 19.96 -3.00 5.18
N GLY A 260 19.68 -3.44 3.96
CA GLY A 260 20.47 -4.43 3.24
C GLY A 260 20.35 -4.36 1.72
N PRO A 261 21.11 -5.19 0.99
CA PRO A 261 21.07 -5.23 -0.46
C PRO A 261 19.77 -5.85 -0.96
N VAL A 262 19.25 -5.30 -2.05
CA VAL A 262 18.13 -5.91 -2.78
C VAL A 262 18.67 -7.12 -3.54
N ARG A 263 18.02 -8.27 -3.35
CA ARG A 263 18.41 -9.55 -3.99
C ARG A 263 17.39 -10.03 -5.00
N ARG A 264 17.87 -10.63 -6.09
CA ARG A 264 17.06 -11.35 -7.09
C ARG A 264 16.49 -12.64 -6.52
N GLY A 265 15.64 -13.31 -7.30
CA GLY A 265 15.07 -14.62 -6.91
C GLY A 265 16.12 -15.72 -6.73
N ASP A 266 17.25 -15.62 -7.41
CA ASP A 266 18.42 -16.51 -7.28
C ASP A 266 19.39 -16.09 -6.16
N THR A 267 19.00 -15.12 -5.32
CA THR A 267 19.77 -14.54 -4.21
C THR A 267 20.95 -13.62 -4.59
N SER A 268 21.25 -13.48 -5.88
CA SER A 268 22.27 -12.53 -6.37
C SER A 268 21.88 -11.09 -6.03
N VAL A 269 22.88 -10.26 -5.76
CA VAL A 269 22.69 -8.84 -5.44
C VAL A 269 22.38 -8.05 -6.71
N ILE A 270 21.38 -7.17 -6.62
CA ILE A 270 21.04 -6.21 -7.68
C ILE A 270 22.05 -5.05 -7.62
N PRO A 271 22.78 -4.75 -8.71
CA PRO A 271 23.62 -3.56 -8.79
C PRO A 271 22.80 -2.28 -8.64
N ASP A 272 23.43 -1.20 -8.18
CA ASP A 272 22.78 0.11 -8.09
C ASP A 272 22.18 0.54 -9.43
N GLN A 273 20.94 1.03 -9.39
CA GLN A 273 20.18 1.38 -10.58
C GLN A 273 20.13 2.89 -10.76
N THR A 274 20.33 3.36 -11.99
CA THR A 274 20.13 4.78 -12.34
C THR A 274 18.64 5.03 -12.60
N ASP A 275 18.15 6.19 -12.18
CA ASP A 275 16.79 6.60 -12.47
C ASP A 275 16.65 7.05 -13.94
N ARG A 276 15.89 6.28 -14.73
CA ARG A 276 15.79 6.46 -16.20
C ARG A 276 14.43 6.98 -16.66
N VAL A 277 13.39 6.86 -15.84
CA VAL A 277 12.01 7.22 -16.16
C VAL A 277 11.45 8.07 -15.03
N PHE A 278 11.26 9.37 -15.25
CA PHE A 278 10.89 10.37 -14.24
C PHE A 278 9.95 11.43 -14.79
#